data_AF-A0A267MHF3-F1
#
_entry.id   AF-A0A267MHF3-F1
#
_cell.length_a   1.000
_cell.length_b   1.000
_cell.length_c   1.000
_cell.angle_alpha   90.00
_cell.angle_beta   90.00
_cell.angle_gamma   90.00
#
_symmetry.space_group_name_H-M   'P 1'
#
loop_
_entity.id
_entity.type
_entity.pdbx_description
1 polymer ?
#
loop_
_entity_poly.entity_id
_entity_poly.type
_entity_poly.pdbx_seq_one_letter_code
_entity_poly.pdbx_strand_id
1 'polypeptide(L)'
;MFNKKLNLAILICIIAIGMLTGCSTNENASQEVAELTFEEWANQELVWPEWAEPIQVEINEETRKGPTSVRKTFDIETARENIAKIRYLVENSEDTDEYPYHNIWKSNLGNGLLKLGENHLAYHYLNEIVNLSPDANYGTEKVDGKRVIEPIGETLAQKIAHGRMLKAIAKAGYGDEVMSRYEEYDYETNGEVFSWQLTSAAWAMGLIGEEEEAYKLFEYGISPENFNDLKPWQASSNVLAASSYAYAKGDYDKVFDFTEKLILEGIDSTNPAYFLDNDLKSGRKAKYFNRHWKSCYQLAEGFRELATKAKNGEIATFTDLKDGVYTSSNTGYMLTPIDVTVTVKDGKVIDIKATQEEPREDRSGTALESLPPRIVEAQSLDVDVISSATISSESIKMGVAKALLQAKK
;
A
#
# COMPACT_ATOMS: atom_id res chain seq x y z
N MET A 1 -6.17 -35.55 52.23
CA MET A 1 -5.12 -36.60 52.18
C MET A 1 -4.52 -36.55 50.77
N PHE A 2 -3.54 -35.69 50.48
CA PHE A 2 -2.09 -35.89 50.61
C PHE A 2 -1.51 -37.15 49.92
N ASN A 3 -0.56 -36.86 48.98
CA ASN A 3 0.62 -37.65 48.55
C ASN A 3 0.40 -38.80 47.52
N LYS A 4 1.26 -39.03 46.49
CA LYS A 4 2.52 -38.41 46.00
C LYS A 4 3.01 -39.16 44.74
N LYS A 5 3.91 -38.51 43.96
CA LYS A 5 4.88 -39.01 42.93
C LYS A 5 4.33 -39.15 41.48
N LEU A 6 4.73 -38.36 40.48
CA LEU A 6 6.05 -37.93 39.93
C LEU A 6 6.73 -38.99 39.03
N ASN A 7 6.78 -38.68 37.72
CA ASN A 7 7.78 -38.97 36.67
C ASN A 7 7.21 -38.30 35.39
N LEU A 8 7.64 -37.13 34.90
CA LEU A 8 8.92 -36.65 34.37
C LEU A 8 9.43 -37.40 33.11
N ALA A 9 9.08 -36.85 31.94
CA ALA A 9 9.82 -36.89 30.67
C ALA A 9 9.30 -35.70 29.82
N ILE A 10 9.85 -34.50 29.99
CA ILE A 10 10.84 -33.86 29.10
C ILE A 10 10.50 -34.03 27.61
N LEU A 11 9.75 -33.07 27.06
CA LEU A 11 9.88 -32.67 25.67
C LEU A 11 9.90 -31.13 25.65
N ILE A 12 11.07 -30.58 25.39
CA ILE A 12 11.33 -29.15 25.27
C ILE A 12 10.94 -28.76 23.85
N CYS A 13 9.79 -28.10 23.67
CA CYS A 13 9.51 -27.30 22.48
C CYS A 13 9.74 -25.84 22.87
N ILE A 14 10.74 -25.24 22.25
CA ILE A 14 11.16 -23.85 22.41
C ILE A 14 10.04 -22.96 21.87
N ILE A 15 9.28 -22.33 22.77
CA ILE A 15 8.47 -21.16 22.45
C ILE A 15 9.34 -19.95 22.78
N ALA A 16 9.95 -19.34 21.76
CA ALA A 16 10.65 -18.08 21.92
C ALA A 16 9.62 -16.95 22.02
N ILE A 17 9.27 -16.61 23.26
CA ILE A 17 8.57 -15.38 23.64
C ILE A 17 9.60 -14.25 23.57
N GLY A 18 9.49 -13.38 22.56
CA GLY A 18 10.23 -12.12 22.50
C GLY A 18 9.50 -11.01 23.26
N MET A 19 9.61 -11.01 24.59
CA MET A 19 9.45 -9.79 25.39
C MET A 19 10.77 -9.50 26.09
N LEU A 20 11.54 -8.53 25.58
CA LEU A 20 12.51 -7.81 26.40
C LEU A 20 12.49 -6.33 26.04
N THR A 21 12.22 -5.55 27.07
CA THR A 21 12.28 -4.10 27.17
C THR A 21 13.67 -3.57 26.83
N GLY A 22 13.72 -2.54 25.99
CA GLY A 22 14.87 -1.66 25.84
C GLY A 22 14.41 -0.26 25.46
N CYS A 23 14.55 0.71 26.37
CA CYS A 23 14.57 2.11 25.99
C CYS A 23 15.81 2.34 25.11
N SER A 24 15.65 2.80 23.88
CA SER A 24 16.71 3.51 23.18
C SER A 24 16.14 4.66 22.37
N THR A 25 16.80 5.79 22.54
CA THR A 25 16.59 7.08 21.89
C THR A 25 16.75 6.98 20.38
N ASN A 26 15.94 7.74 19.66
CA ASN A 26 16.10 8.05 18.23
C ASN A 26 17.55 8.32 17.84
N GLU A 27 18.06 7.53 16.90
CA GLU A 27 19.06 7.90 15.89
C GLU A 27 19.14 6.75 14.88
N ASN A 28 18.55 6.96 13.69
CA ASN A 28 18.54 6.08 12.52
C ASN A 28 17.99 4.66 12.72
N ALA A 29 17.05 4.27 11.88
CA ALA A 29 16.70 2.87 11.68
C ALA A 29 17.95 2.12 11.20
N SER A 30 18.71 1.55 12.14
CA SER A 30 19.72 0.56 11.83
C SER A 30 18.96 -0.64 11.27
N GLN A 31 19.04 -0.85 9.96
CA GLN A 31 18.65 -2.09 9.31
C GLN A 31 19.21 -3.24 10.15
N GLU A 32 18.35 -4.09 10.70
CA GLU A 32 18.79 -5.42 11.12
C GLU A 32 19.44 -6.05 9.88
N VAL A 33 20.74 -6.31 9.95
CA VAL A 33 21.48 -6.95 8.87
C VAL A 33 20.78 -8.28 8.60
N ALA A 34 20.25 -8.47 7.40
CA ALA A 34 19.61 -9.72 7.02
C ALA A 34 20.57 -10.88 7.33
N GLU A 35 20.15 -11.83 8.16
CA GLU A 35 21.00 -12.94 8.60
C GLU A 35 21.35 -13.90 7.45
N LEU A 36 20.63 -13.79 6.33
CA LEU A 36 20.77 -14.58 5.11
C LEU A 36 21.18 -13.70 3.94
N THR A 37 21.85 -14.29 2.96
CA THR A 37 21.94 -13.68 1.62
C THR A 37 20.55 -13.63 0.97
N PHE A 38 20.37 -12.75 -0.02
CA PHE A 38 19.13 -12.69 -0.77
C PHE A 38 18.79 -14.04 -1.43
N GLU A 39 19.77 -14.73 -2.01
CA GLU A 39 19.58 -16.04 -2.64
C GLU A 39 19.13 -17.09 -1.62
N GLU A 40 19.71 -17.10 -0.42
CA GLU A 40 19.28 -18.01 0.65
C GLU A 40 17.85 -17.71 1.10
N TRP A 41 17.50 -16.43 1.28
CA TRP A 41 16.15 -16.00 1.65
C TRP A 41 15.10 -16.32 0.59
N ALA A 42 15.39 -16.00 -0.68
CA ALA A 42 14.49 -16.21 -1.81
C ALA A 42 14.17 -17.70 -2.05
N ASN A 43 15.08 -18.60 -1.65
CA ASN A 43 14.96 -20.05 -1.81
C ASN A 43 14.53 -20.77 -0.53
N GLN A 44 14.16 -20.06 0.55
CA GLN A 44 13.65 -20.71 1.75
C GLN A 44 12.33 -21.43 1.47
N GLU A 45 12.05 -22.47 2.28
CA GLU A 45 10.75 -23.12 2.26
C GLU A 45 9.63 -22.11 2.57
N LEU A 46 8.53 -22.19 1.83
CA LEU A 46 7.39 -21.32 2.03
C LEU A 46 6.63 -21.72 3.29
N VAL A 47 6.88 -20.98 4.38
CA VAL A 47 6.15 -21.15 5.64
C VAL A 47 4.87 -20.32 5.60
N TRP A 48 3.73 -21.01 5.65
CA TRP A 48 2.42 -20.37 5.69
C TRP A 48 1.95 -20.14 7.12
N PRO A 49 1.34 -18.98 7.42
CA PRO A 49 0.73 -18.76 8.72
C PRO A 49 -0.55 -19.59 8.86
N GLU A 50 -0.90 -19.98 10.10
CA GLU A 50 -2.08 -20.81 10.40
C GLU A 50 -3.39 -20.24 9.83
N TRP A 51 -3.51 -18.91 9.76
CA TRP A 51 -4.72 -18.27 9.21
C TRP A 51 -4.88 -18.47 7.70
N ALA A 52 -3.82 -18.86 7.01
CA ALA A 52 -3.78 -19.04 5.56
C ALA A 52 -3.91 -20.51 5.14
N GLU A 53 -4.37 -21.40 6.02
CA GLU A 53 -4.72 -22.77 5.66
C GLU A 53 -5.70 -22.80 4.47
N PRO A 54 -5.47 -23.58 3.41
CA PRO A 54 -6.28 -23.52 2.19
C PRO A 54 -7.77 -23.79 2.45
N ILE A 55 -8.64 -22.89 1.99
CA ILE A 55 -10.09 -23.06 2.04
C ILE A 55 -10.58 -23.58 0.69
N GLN A 56 -11.07 -24.82 0.68
CA GLN A 56 -11.62 -25.44 -0.52
C GLN A 56 -12.77 -24.62 -1.11
N VAL A 57 -12.68 -24.34 -2.41
CA VAL A 57 -13.69 -23.63 -3.19
C VAL A 57 -13.90 -24.27 -4.55
N GLU A 58 -15.13 -24.19 -5.07
CA GLU A 58 -15.44 -24.63 -6.43
C GLU A 58 -15.06 -23.57 -7.47
N ILE A 59 -14.62 -24.01 -8.65
CA ILE A 59 -14.28 -23.13 -9.76
C ILE A 59 -15.54 -22.83 -10.59
N ASN A 60 -16.13 -21.66 -10.37
CA ASN A 60 -17.36 -21.16 -10.99
C ASN A 60 -17.14 -19.75 -11.56
N GLU A 61 -18.14 -19.09 -12.17
CA GLU A 61 -17.94 -17.74 -12.76
C GLU A 61 -17.48 -16.67 -11.74
N GLU A 62 -17.78 -16.84 -10.45
CA GLU A 62 -17.38 -15.92 -9.39
C GLU A 62 -15.91 -16.11 -9.03
N THR A 63 -15.47 -17.34 -8.78
CA THR A 63 -14.07 -17.66 -8.45
C THR A 63 -13.15 -17.56 -9.68
N ARG A 64 -13.69 -17.78 -10.89
CA ARG A 64 -12.99 -17.60 -12.18
C ARG A 64 -12.53 -16.18 -12.44
N LYS A 65 -13.29 -15.15 -12.04
CA LYS A 65 -12.84 -13.75 -12.14
C LYS A 65 -11.73 -13.41 -11.12
N GLY A 66 -11.15 -14.44 -10.51
CA GLY A 66 -10.57 -14.38 -9.18
C GLY A 66 -11.65 -14.21 -8.13
N PRO A 67 -11.43 -14.65 -6.90
CA PRO A 67 -12.01 -13.90 -5.79
C PRO A 67 -11.57 -12.45 -6.00
N THR A 68 -12.52 -11.62 -6.44
CA THR A 68 -12.29 -10.19 -6.68
C THR A 68 -11.96 -9.43 -5.37
N SER A 69 -11.56 -10.14 -4.32
CA SER A 69 -11.74 -9.90 -2.90
C SER A 69 -10.43 -10.10 -2.11
N VAL A 70 -9.34 -9.48 -2.54
CA VAL A 70 -8.39 -8.94 -1.54
C VAL A 70 -8.33 -7.42 -1.62
N ARG A 71 -8.45 -6.89 -2.85
CA ARG A 71 -8.73 -5.48 -3.09
C ARG A 71 -10.10 -5.06 -2.57
N LYS A 72 -11.09 -5.96 -2.53
CA LYS A 72 -12.46 -5.66 -2.09
C LYS A 72 -12.72 -5.95 -0.62
N THR A 73 -11.69 -6.17 0.19
CA THR A 73 -11.88 -6.83 1.47
C THR A 73 -11.66 -5.88 2.63
N PHE A 74 -12.67 -5.85 3.47
CA PHE A 74 -13.06 -4.75 4.33
C PHE A 74 -12.32 -4.79 5.67
N ASP A 75 -12.14 -5.99 6.19
CA ASP A 75 -11.48 -6.31 7.44
C ASP A 75 -10.38 -7.37 7.24
N ILE A 76 -9.53 -7.53 8.26
CA ILE A 76 -8.40 -8.46 8.22
C ILE A 76 -8.83 -9.94 8.18
N GLU A 77 -9.95 -10.32 8.79
CA GLU A 77 -10.42 -11.71 8.82
C GLU A 77 -10.90 -12.14 7.45
N THR A 78 -11.75 -11.33 6.82
CA THR A 78 -12.20 -11.57 5.44
C THR A 78 -10.99 -11.54 4.49
N ALA A 79 -9.99 -10.69 4.72
CA ALA A 79 -8.80 -10.62 3.86
C ALA A 79 -8.01 -11.93 3.94
N ARG A 80 -7.82 -12.45 5.15
CA ARG A 80 -7.20 -13.75 5.41
C ARG A 80 -7.99 -14.91 4.80
N GLU A 81 -9.31 -14.91 4.95
CA GLU A 81 -10.20 -15.92 4.36
C GLU A 81 -10.09 -15.93 2.82
N ASN A 82 -10.06 -14.76 2.19
CA ASN A 82 -9.90 -14.67 0.75
C ASN A 82 -8.53 -15.14 0.27
N ILE A 83 -7.47 -14.82 1.01
CA ILE A 83 -6.13 -15.36 0.72
C ILE A 83 -6.15 -16.88 0.79
N ALA A 84 -6.74 -17.47 1.82
CA ALA A 84 -6.86 -18.92 1.97
C ALA A 84 -7.64 -19.57 0.80
N LYS A 85 -8.70 -18.92 0.30
CA LYS A 85 -9.43 -19.36 -0.91
C LYS A 85 -8.59 -19.24 -2.18
N ILE A 86 -7.86 -18.13 -2.35
CA ILE A 86 -6.95 -17.94 -3.51
C ILE A 86 -5.84 -18.98 -3.49
N ARG A 87 -5.24 -19.21 -2.31
CA ARG A 87 -4.19 -20.21 -2.12
C ARG A 87 -4.68 -21.58 -2.56
N TYR A 88 -5.86 -22.01 -2.12
CA TYR A 88 -6.47 -23.26 -2.59
C TYR A 88 -6.55 -23.33 -4.12
N LEU A 89 -7.04 -22.26 -4.77
CA LEU A 89 -7.12 -22.21 -6.24
C LEU A 89 -5.75 -22.32 -6.89
N VAL A 90 -4.72 -21.64 -6.38
CA VAL A 90 -3.36 -21.66 -6.93
C VAL A 90 -2.69 -23.03 -6.73
N GLU A 91 -2.84 -23.64 -5.55
CA GLU A 91 -2.24 -24.94 -5.22
C GLU A 91 -2.95 -26.13 -5.90
N ASN A 92 -4.20 -25.96 -6.33
CA ASN A 92 -5.01 -27.01 -6.96
C ASN A 92 -5.35 -26.71 -8.43
N SER A 93 -4.58 -25.84 -9.09
CA SER A 93 -4.68 -25.59 -10.53
C SER A 93 -3.31 -25.32 -11.13
N GLU A 94 -3.22 -25.39 -12.46
CA GLU A 94 -2.01 -25.07 -13.23
C GLU A 94 -2.38 -24.20 -14.43
N ASP A 95 -1.42 -23.45 -14.96
CA ASP A 95 -1.61 -22.64 -16.17
C ASP A 95 -1.92 -23.52 -17.38
N THR A 96 -3.21 -23.67 -17.67
CA THR A 96 -3.75 -24.56 -18.70
C THR A 96 -5.02 -23.95 -19.29
N ASP A 97 -5.47 -24.48 -20.43
CA ASP A 97 -6.75 -24.10 -21.03
C ASP A 97 -7.95 -24.34 -20.09
N GLU A 98 -7.84 -25.33 -19.19
CA GLU A 98 -8.83 -25.63 -18.15
C GLU A 98 -8.89 -24.51 -17.09
N TYR A 99 -7.73 -23.95 -16.73
CA TYR A 99 -7.56 -22.94 -15.68
C TYR A 99 -6.83 -21.66 -16.17
N PRO A 100 -7.40 -20.90 -17.12
CA PRO A 100 -6.75 -19.70 -17.68
C PRO A 100 -6.52 -18.54 -16.70
N TYR A 101 -7.14 -18.62 -15.53
CA TYR A 101 -7.06 -17.60 -14.49
C TYR A 101 -5.99 -17.92 -13.45
N HIS A 102 -5.27 -19.04 -13.59
CA HIS A 102 -4.23 -19.46 -12.65
C HIS A 102 -3.24 -18.33 -12.35
N ASN A 103 -2.68 -17.69 -13.38
CA ASN A 103 -1.74 -16.59 -13.21
C ASN A 103 -2.39 -15.30 -12.64
N ILE A 104 -3.69 -15.09 -12.87
CA ILE A 104 -4.43 -14.00 -12.20
C ILE A 104 -4.60 -14.29 -10.71
N TRP A 105 -4.95 -15.53 -10.34
CA TRP A 105 -5.06 -15.95 -8.95
C TRP A 105 -3.72 -15.83 -8.24
N LYS A 106 -2.65 -16.30 -8.87
CA LYS A 106 -1.27 -16.20 -8.38
C LYS A 106 -0.83 -14.74 -8.16
N SER A 107 -1.08 -13.86 -9.14
CA SER A 107 -0.83 -12.43 -8.98
C SER A 107 -1.61 -11.85 -7.81
N ASN A 108 -2.92 -12.15 -7.70
CA ASN A 108 -3.75 -11.68 -6.59
C ASN A 108 -3.29 -12.21 -5.22
N LEU A 109 -2.78 -13.45 -5.17
CA LEU A 109 -2.21 -14.06 -3.97
C LEU A 109 -1.01 -13.25 -3.49
N GLY A 110 0.01 -13.08 -4.34
CA GLY A 110 1.21 -12.32 -4.01
C GLY A 110 0.90 -10.86 -3.60
N ASN A 111 -0.02 -10.22 -4.31
CA ASN A 111 -0.48 -8.86 -4.00
C ASN A 111 -1.14 -8.76 -2.62
N GLY A 112 -1.96 -9.75 -2.28
CA GLY A 112 -2.71 -9.77 -1.04
C GLY A 112 -1.83 -10.14 0.17
N LEU A 113 -0.89 -11.06 -0.02
CA LEU A 113 0.15 -11.39 0.96
C LEU A 113 1.00 -10.16 1.30
N LEU A 114 1.43 -9.39 0.28
CA LEU A 114 2.16 -8.13 0.48
C LEU A 114 1.36 -7.13 1.34
N LYS A 115 0.04 -7.03 1.10
CA LYS A 115 -0.85 -6.14 1.86
C LYS A 115 -0.92 -6.54 3.34
N LEU A 116 -0.83 -7.83 3.64
CA LEU A 116 -0.86 -8.39 5.00
C LEU A 116 0.53 -8.47 5.67
N GLY A 117 1.60 -8.10 4.97
CA GLY A 117 2.97 -8.10 5.51
C GLY A 117 3.72 -9.43 5.33
N GLU A 118 3.14 -10.38 4.61
CA GLU A 118 3.76 -11.70 4.34
C GLU A 118 4.77 -11.59 3.18
N ASN A 119 5.88 -10.87 3.42
CA ASN A 119 6.78 -10.41 2.35
C ASN A 119 7.48 -11.54 1.58
N HIS A 120 7.90 -12.63 2.25
CA HIS A 120 8.55 -13.76 1.58
C HIS A 120 7.59 -14.51 0.64
N LEU A 121 6.39 -14.84 1.14
CA LEU A 121 5.33 -15.45 0.31
C LEU A 121 4.91 -14.51 -0.83
N ALA A 122 4.80 -13.21 -0.56
CA ALA A 122 4.50 -12.21 -1.58
C ALA A 122 5.57 -12.17 -2.68
N TYR A 123 6.85 -12.11 -2.30
CA TYR A 123 7.98 -12.15 -3.21
C TYR A 123 7.91 -13.38 -4.11
N HIS A 124 7.75 -14.58 -3.53
CA HIS A 124 7.70 -15.82 -4.28
C HIS A 124 6.67 -15.76 -5.42
N TYR A 125 5.41 -15.47 -5.11
CA TYR A 125 4.34 -15.45 -6.12
C TYR A 125 4.46 -14.28 -7.10
N LEU A 126 4.92 -13.11 -6.67
CA LEU A 126 5.11 -11.97 -7.58
C LEU A 126 6.29 -12.18 -8.51
N ASN A 127 7.38 -12.80 -8.03
CA ASN A 127 8.55 -13.17 -8.83
C ASN A 127 8.18 -14.20 -9.90
N GLU A 128 7.32 -15.18 -9.59
CA GLU A 128 6.79 -16.08 -10.61
C GLU A 128 6.01 -15.35 -11.70
N ILE A 129 5.20 -14.35 -11.33
CA ILE A 129 4.46 -13.54 -12.32
C ILE A 129 5.41 -12.73 -13.21
N VAL A 130 6.41 -12.08 -12.61
CA VAL A 130 7.43 -11.30 -13.35
C VAL A 130 8.12 -12.19 -14.39
N ASN A 131 8.42 -13.44 -14.05
CA ASN A 131 9.16 -14.38 -14.89
C ASN A 131 8.27 -15.31 -15.74
N LEU A 132 6.98 -15.01 -15.90
CA LEU A 132 6.12 -15.78 -16.80
C LEU A 132 6.62 -15.74 -18.24
N SER A 133 6.58 -16.88 -18.92
CA SER A 133 6.86 -16.99 -20.35
C SER A 133 5.89 -16.11 -21.16
N PRO A 134 6.31 -15.47 -22.27
CA PRO A 134 5.43 -14.67 -23.11
C PRO A 134 4.15 -15.39 -23.61
N ASP A 135 4.22 -16.73 -23.71
CA ASP A 135 3.11 -17.60 -24.12
C ASP A 135 2.17 -18.01 -22.97
N ALA A 136 2.46 -17.63 -21.73
CA ALA A 136 1.65 -17.97 -20.57
C ALA A 136 0.25 -17.35 -20.64
N ASN A 137 -0.77 -18.04 -20.12
CA ASN A 137 -2.12 -17.52 -20.16
C ASN A 137 -2.30 -16.46 -19.07
N TYR A 138 -2.77 -15.28 -19.44
CA TYR A 138 -3.10 -14.24 -18.46
C TYR A 138 -4.53 -13.73 -18.67
N GLY A 139 -5.49 -14.52 -18.19
CA GLY A 139 -6.89 -14.15 -18.18
C GLY A 139 -7.65 -14.49 -19.46
N THR A 140 -8.88 -13.97 -19.53
CA THR A 140 -9.78 -14.21 -20.65
C THR A 140 -10.65 -13.00 -20.92
N GLU A 141 -10.88 -12.68 -22.19
CA GLU A 141 -12.02 -11.85 -22.60
C GLU A 141 -13.07 -12.71 -23.32
N LYS A 142 -14.36 -12.42 -23.10
CA LYS A 142 -15.44 -12.99 -23.93
C LYS A 142 -15.72 -12.01 -25.07
N VAL A 143 -15.23 -12.33 -26.27
CA VAL A 143 -15.56 -11.60 -27.50
C VAL A 143 -16.59 -12.42 -28.26
N ASP A 144 -17.79 -11.87 -28.47
CA ASP A 144 -18.90 -12.53 -29.17
C ASP A 144 -19.26 -13.94 -28.65
N GLY A 145 -19.17 -14.12 -27.32
CA GLY A 145 -19.46 -15.41 -26.68
C GLY A 145 -18.37 -16.46 -26.83
N LYS A 146 -17.26 -16.16 -27.49
CA LYS A 146 -16.06 -17.00 -27.55
C LYS A 146 -15.00 -16.48 -26.58
N ARG A 147 -14.34 -17.43 -25.91
CA ARG A 147 -13.23 -17.13 -25.00
C ARG A 147 -11.98 -16.81 -25.83
N VAL A 148 -11.44 -15.62 -25.63
CA VAL A 148 -10.12 -15.22 -26.12
C VAL A 148 -9.18 -15.30 -24.93
N ILE A 149 -8.10 -16.07 -25.10
CA ILE A 149 -6.99 -16.12 -24.15
C ILE A 149 -5.99 -15.08 -24.63
N GLU A 150 -5.64 -14.15 -23.76
CA GLU A 150 -4.59 -13.18 -24.05
C GLU A 150 -3.25 -13.79 -23.59
N PRO A 151 -2.28 -14.00 -24.51
CA PRO A 151 -0.92 -14.31 -24.09
C PRO A 151 -0.39 -13.15 -23.27
N ILE A 152 0.40 -13.46 -22.23
CA ILE A 152 0.86 -12.43 -21.30
C ILE A 152 1.78 -11.39 -21.95
N GLY A 153 2.50 -11.68 -23.05
CA GLY A 153 3.45 -10.73 -23.65
C GLY A 153 4.38 -10.07 -22.60
N GLU A 154 4.83 -8.83 -22.81
CA GLU A 154 5.24 -7.93 -21.71
C GLU A 154 4.00 -7.18 -21.20
N THR A 155 3.15 -7.83 -20.40
CA THR A 155 1.89 -7.21 -19.95
C THR A 155 2.09 -6.20 -18.83
N LEU A 156 1.12 -5.30 -18.74
CA LEU A 156 0.73 -4.59 -17.53
C LEU A 156 0.82 -5.46 -16.25
N ALA A 157 0.47 -6.75 -16.28
CA ALA A 157 0.51 -7.61 -15.10
C ALA A 157 1.93 -7.85 -14.55
N GLN A 158 2.89 -8.16 -15.43
CA GLN A 158 4.29 -8.29 -15.06
C GLN A 158 4.84 -6.96 -14.54
N LYS A 159 4.51 -5.85 -15.21
CA LYS A 159 4.90 -4.50 -14.76
C LYS A 159 4.34 -4.19 -13.36
N ILE A 160 3.12 -4.63 -13.04
CA ILE A 160 2.51 -4.44 -11.71
C ILE A 160 3.20 -5.31 -10.67
N ALA A 161 3.47 -6.57 -11.02
CA ALA A 161 4.14 -7.51 -10.14
C ALA A 161 5.55 -7.02 -9.81
N HIS A 162 6.27 -6.46 -10.78
CA HIS A 162 7.63 -5.94 -10.61
C HIS A 162 7.73 -4.89 -9.48
N GLY A 163 6.97 -3.80 -9.56
CA GLY A 163 7.02 -2.76 -8.52
C GLY A 163 6.59 -3.24 -7.13
N ARG A 164 5.72 -4.27 -7.06
CA ARG A 164 5.29 -4.87 -5.79
C ARG A 164 6.30 -5.86 -5.24
N MET A 165 6.98 -6.58 -6.12
CA MET A 165 8.09 -7.46 -5.80
C MET A 165 9.25 -6.64 -5.22
N LEU A 166 9.63 -5.51 -5.85
CA LEU A 166 10.64 -4.60 -5.28
C LEU A 166 10.28 -4.18 -3.85
N LYS A 167 9.01 -3.86 -3.60
CA LYS A 167 8.53 -3.51 -2.26
C LYS A 167 8.62 -4.67 -1.27
N ALA A 168 8.36 -5.91 -1.70
CA ALA A 168 8.51 -7.10 -0.87
C ALA A 168 9.98 -7.32 -0.48
N ILE A 169 10.90 -7.19 -1.44
CA ILE A 169 12.35 -7.31 -1.24
C ILE A 169 12.87 -6.19 -0.31
N ALA A 170 12.44 -4.94 -0.54
CA ALA A 170 12.78 -3.79 0.30
C ALA A 170 12.33 -3.99 1.75
N LYS A 171 11.08 -4.43 1.97
CA LYS A 171 10.55 -4.74 3.30
C LYS A 171 11.25 -5.90 3.99
N ALA A 172 11.89 -6.79 3.23
CA ALA A 172 12.69 -7.89 3.74
C ALA A 172 14.16 -7.49 4.02
N GLY A 173 14.55 -6.25 3.73
CA GLY A 173 15.87 -5.71 4.06
C GLY A 173 16.94 -5.91 2.97
N TYR A 174 16.58 -6.35 1.76
CA TYR A 174 17.54 -6.62 0.68
C TYR A 174 17.68 -5.45 -0.29
N GLY A 175 18.24 -4.33 0.18
CA GLY A 175 18.37 -3.08 -0.59
C GLY A 175 19.16 -3.23 -1.89
N ASP A 176 20.29 -3.92 -1.85
CA ASP A 176 21.15 -4.12 -3.04
C ASP A 176 20.41 -4.87 -4.16
N GLU A 177 19.60 -5.86 -3.81
CA GLU A 177 18.78 -6.61 -4.78
C GLU A 177 17.67 -5.73 -5.37
N VAL A 178 17.07 -4.87 -4.55
CA VAL A 178 16.08 -3.89 -5.03
C VAL A 178 16.72 -3.00 -6.09
N MET A 179 17.94 -2.51 -5.86
CA MET A 179 18.66 -1.66 -6.81
C MET A 179 19.02 -2.42 -8.09
N SER A 180 19.57 -3.63 -7.97
CA SER A 180 19.90 -4.45 -9.15
C SER A 180 18.68 -4.66 -10.06
N ARG A 181 17.52 -5.01 -9.51
CA ARG A 181 16.29 -5.22 -10.28
C ARG A 181 15.67 -3.92 -10.79
N TYR A 182 15.83 -2.84 -10.02
CA TYR A 182 15.36 -1.52 -10.43
C TYR A 182 16.14 -1.02 -11.65
N GLU A 183 17.47 -1.14 -11.65
CA GLU A 183 18.34 -0.71 -12.75
C GLU A 183 18.11 -1.52 -14.04
N GLU A 184 17.74 -2.80 -13.91
CA GLU A 184 17.37 -3.65 -15.06
C GLU A 184 16.01 -3.27 -15.68
N TYR A 185 15.14 -2.58 -14.94
CA TYR A 185 13.80 -2.20 -15.38
C TYR A 185 13.70 -0.71 -15.70
N ASP A 186 13.50 -0.38 -16.97
CA ASP A 186 13.29 1.01 -17.37
C ASP A 186 11.87 1.50 -17.00
N TYR A 187 11.77 2.27 -15.91
CA TYR A 187 10.50 2.85 -15.46
C TYR A 187 10.07 4.08 -16.27
N GLU A 188 10.99 4.75 -16.97
CA GLU A 188 10.75 6.03 -17.64
C GLU A 188 10.39 5.89 -19.11
N THR A 189 10.96 4.89 -19.81
CA THR A 189 10.79 4.70 -21.26
C THR A 189 9.94 3.49 -21.65
N ASN A 190 9.57 2.61 -20.72
CA ASN A 190 8.78 1.39 -21.00
C ASN A 190 7.27 1.64 -21.28
N GLY A 191 6.96 2.80 -21.88
CA GLY A 191 5.79 3.14 -22.72
C GLY A 191 4.38 3.09 -22.10
N GLU A 192 4.18 2.36 -21.00
CA GLU A 192 2.86 2.01 -20.46
C GLU A 192 2.91 1.76 -18.93
N VAL A 193 3.81 2.43 -18.21
CA VAL A 193 3.82 2.37 -16.75
C VAL A 193 2.73 3.30 -16.22
N PHE A 194 1.76 2.75 -15.48
CA PHE A 194 0.76 3.58 -14.83
C PHE A 194 1.38 4.34 -13.66
N SER A 195 0.91 5.56 -13.44
CA SER A 195 1.43 6.46 -12.39
C SER A 195 1.46 5.82 -10.98
N TRP A 196 0.51 4.96 -10.65
CA TRP A 196 0.45 4.28 -9.34
C TRP A 196 1.47 3.13 -9.18
N GLN A 197 2.03 2.62 -10.27
CA GLN A 197 3.13 1.64 -10.23
C GLN A 197 4.42 2.32 -9.81
N LEU A 198 4.68 3.53 -10.32
CA LEU A 198 5.82 4.36 -9.93
C LEU A 198 5.79 4.68 -8.44
N THR A 199 4.61 4.96 -7.89
CA THR A 199 4.47 5.14 -6.43
C THR A 199 4.93 3.91 -5.65
N SER A 200 4.66 2.69 -6.13
CA SER A 200 5.11 1.48 -5.43
C SER A 200 6.63 1.33 -5.47
N ALA A 201 7.25 1.63 -6.62
CA ALA A 201 8.70 1.65 -6.76
C ALA A 201 9.34 2.77 -5.91
N ALA A 202 8.74 3.96 -5.89
CA ALA A 202 9.21 5.09 -5.07
C ALA A 202 9.22 4.75 -3.58
N TRP A 203 8.16 4.09 -3.09
CA TRP A 203 8.14 3.59 -1.71
C TRP A 203 9.20 2.50 -1.47
N ALA A 204 9.49 1.64 -2.45
CA ALA A 204 10.57 0.66 -2.31
C ALA A 204 11.94 1.35 -2.19
N MET A 205 12.23 2.34 -3.04
CA MET A 205 13.44 3.17 -2.97
C MET A 205 13.56 3.87 -1.60
N GLY A 206 12.47 4.49 -1.14
CA GLY A 206 12.44 5.16 0.17
C GLY A 206 12.64 4.22 1.37
N LEU A 207 12.21 2.96 1.27
CA LEU A 207 12.43 1.95 2.32
C LEU A 207 13.89 1.51 2.42
N ILE A 208 14.64 1.56 1.31
CA ILE A 208 16.04 1.16 1.27
C ILE A 208 17.00 2.34 1.48
N GLY A 209 16.47 3.55 1.69
CA GLY A 209 17.27 4.77 1.93
C GLY A 209 17.65 5.53 0.66
N GLU A 210 17.16 5.13 -0.51
CA GLU A 210 17.41 5.79 -1.80
C GLU A 210 16.41 6.94 -2.02
N GLU A 211 16.51 7.98 -1.20
CA GLU A 211 15.54 9.08 -1.17
C GLU A 211 15.52 9.89 -2.46
N GLU A 212 16.67 10.14 -3.08
CA GLU A 212 16.76 10.88 -4.35
C GLU A 212 16.02 10.14 -5.45
N GLU A 213 16.19 8.82 -5.53
CA GLU A 213 15.53 7.98 -6.53
C GLU A 213 14.03 7.85 -6.26
N ALA A 214 13.64 7.76 -4.99
CA ALA A 214 12.23 7.85 -4.60
C ALA A 214 11.59 9.16 -5.10
N TYR A 215 12.27 10.30 -4.92
CA TYR A 215 11.78 11.59 -5.39
C TYR A 215 11.68 11.67 -6.92
N LYS A 216 12.64 11.17 -7.68
CA LYS A 216 12.54 11.13 -9.16
C LYS A 216 11.29 10.36 -9.61
N LEU A 217 11.05 9.19 -9.02
CA LEU A 217 9.86 8.38 -9.34
C LEU A 217 8.56 9.09 -8.94
N PHE A 218 8.54 9.82 -7.82
CA PHE A 218 7.39 10.64 -7.45
C PHE A 218 7.17 11.80 -8.43
N GLU A 219 8.21 12.54 -8.79
CA GLU A 219 8.16 13.66 -9.75
C GLU A 219 7.62 13.21 -11.10
N TYR A 220 8.11 12.06 -11.58
CA TYR A 220 7.57 11.44 -12.79
C TYR A 220 6.10 11.05 -12.60
N GLY A 221 5.76 10.43 -11.48
CA GLY A 221 4.42 9.91 -11.16
C GLY A 221 3.33 10.99 -10.98
N ILE A 222 3.70 12.23 -10.65
CA ILE A 222 2.74 13.34 -10.48
C ILE A 222 2.54 14.16 -11.76
N SER A 223 3.34 13.91 -12.80
CA SER A 223 3.34 14.66 -14.05
C SER A 223 2.43 13.98 -15.07
N PRO A 224 1.15 14.41 -15.23
CA PRO A 224 0.20 13.71 -16.09
C PRO A 224 0.61 13.62 -17.57
N GLU A 225 1.42 14.58 -18.05
CA GLU A 225 2.02 14.61 -19.38
C GLU A 225 2.86 13.37 -19.71
N ASN A 226 3.31 12.63 -18.69
CA ASN A 226 4.09 11.42 -18.87
C ASN A 226 3.21 10.19 -19.21
N PHE A 227 1.88 10.28 -19.10
CA PHE A 227 0.97 9.13 -19.16
C PHE A 227 -0.05 9.20 -20.32
N ASN A 228 0.32 9.76 -21.48
CA ASN A 228 -0.51 9.88 -22.71
C ASN A 228 -1.71 8.89 -22.79
N ASP A 229 -2.93 9.40 -22.58
CA ASP A 229 -4.24 8.68 -22.57
C ASP A 229 -4.52 7.67 -21.42
N LEU A 230 -3.55 7.38 -20.55
CA LEU A 230 -3.72 6.52 -19.37
C LEU A 230 -4.19 7.32 -18.15
N LYS A 231 -5.52 7.46 -17.99
CA LYS A 231 -6.20 7.89 -16.75
C LYS A 231 -5.49 9.05 -16.00
N PRO A 232 -5.34 10.23 -16.62
CA PRO A 232 -4.58 11.35 -16.08
C PRO A 232 -5.01 11.80 -14.68
N TRP A 233 -6.26 11.58 -14.30
CA TRP A 233 -6.80 11.88 -12.97
C TRP A 233 -6.02 11.21 -11.83
N GLN A 234 -5.34 10.07 -12.08
CA GLN A 234 -4.55 9.36 -11.08
C GLN A 234 -3.30 10.14 -10.63
N ALA A 235 -2.78 11.05 -11.45
CA ALA A 235 -1.67 11.93 -11.08
C ALA A 235 -2.01 12.77 -9.84
N SER A 236 -3.27 13.23 -9.74
CA SER A 236 -3.71 14.01 -8.58
C SER A 236 -3.66 13.24 -7.26
N SER A 237 -3.93 11.92 -7.27
CA SER A 237 -3.78 11.08 -6.09
C SER A 237 -2.31 10.76 -5.76
N ASN A 238 -1.44 10.75 -6.77
CA ASN A 238 0.00 10.56 -6.57
C ASN A 238 0.67 11.76 -5.91
N VAL A 239 0.17 12.98 -6.17
CA VAL A 239 0.60 14.19 -5.44
C VAL A 239 0.47 13.99 -3.93
N LEU A 240 -0.60 13.35 -3.49
CA LEU A 240 -0.81 13.07 -2.06
C LEU A 240 0.21 12.07 -1.51
N ALA A 241 0.49 10.99 -2.25
CA ALA A 241 1.47 9.99 -1.83
C ALA A 241 2.89 10.60 -1.76
N ALA A 242 3.27 11.38 -2.77
CA ALA A 242 4.56 12.08 -2.82
C ALA A 242 4.70 13.09 -1.67
N SER A 243 3.65 13.88 -1.43
CA SER A 243 3.62 14.88 -0.36
C SER A 243 3.65 14.25 1.03
N SER A 244 2.94 13.14 1.23
CA SER A 244 2.96 12.38 2.47
C SER A 244 4.34 11.79 2.75
N TYR A 245 4.98 11.23 1.72
CA TYR A 245 6.35 10.73 1.81
C TYR A 245 7.34 11.84 2.19
N ALA A 246 7.35 12.95 1.44
CA ALA A 246 8.21 14.10 1.71
C ALA A 246 7.99 14.67 3.12
N TYR A 247 6.73 14.82 3.53
CA TYR A 247 6.39 15.28 4.88
C TYR A 247 6.92 14.34 5.97
N ALA A 248 6.76 13.02 5.80
CA ALA A 248 7.26 12.03 6.75
C ALA A 248 8.80 12.02 6.85
N LYS A 249 9.51 12.32 5.76
CA LYS A 249 10.98 12.50 5.74
C LYS A 249 11.44 13.86 6.27
N GLY A 250 10.52 14.78 6.55
CA GLY A 250 10.85 16.14 6.98
C GLY A 250 11.30 17.06 5.86
N ASP A 251 11.18 16.64 4.59
CA ASP A 251 11.45 17.48 3.42
C ASP A 251 10.21 18.30 3.07
N TYR A 252 10.03 19.39 3.82
CA TYR A 252 8.86 20.26 3.66
C TYR A 252 8.90 21.07 2.38
N ASP A 253 10.08 21.30 1.77
CA ASP A 253 10.20 21.99 0.50
C ASP A 253 9.68 21.12 -0.64
N LYS A 254 10.00 19.82 -0.64
CA LYS A 254 9.41 18.86 -1.59
C LYS A 254 7.89 18.76 -1.48
N VAL A 255 7.30 18.97 -0.30
CA VAL A 255 5.83 19.07 -0.17
C VAL A 255 5.28 20.25 -0.98
N PHE A 256 5.96 21.40 -0.97
CA PHE A 256 5.54 22.56 -1.78
C PHE A 256 5.72 22.28 -3.27
N ASP A 257 6.84 21.69 -3.66
CA ASP A 257 7.14 21.34 -5.06
C ASP A 257 6.10 20.36 -5.63
N PHE A 258 5.84 19.24 -4.92
CA PHE A 258 4.90 18.22 -5.38
C PHE A 258 3.46 18.72 -5.49
N THR A 259 3.07 19.69 -4.66
CA THR A 259 1.71 20.23 -4.66
C THR A 259 1.53 21.42 -5.59
N GLU A 260 2.61 22.09 -6.03
CA GLU A 260 2.55 23.37 -6.72
C GLU A 260 1.63 23.36 -7.94
N LYS A 261 1.87 22.42 -8.87
CA LYS A 261 1.13 22.33 -10.13
C LYS A 261 -0.37 22.10 -9.89
N LEU A 262 -0.71 21.25 -8.91
CA LEU A 262 -2.09 20.95 -8.56
C LEU A 262 -2.78 22.18 -7.93
N ILE A 263 -2.08 22.92 -7.05
CA ILE A 263 -2.63 24.10 -6.40
C ILE A 263 -2.84 25.26 -7.39
N LEU A 264 -1.89 25.50 -8.29
CA LEU A 264 -1.99 26.52 -9.33
C LEU A 264 -3.16 26.26 -10.30
N GLU A 265 -3.44 25.00 -10.57
CA GLU A 265 -4.55 24.58 -11.44
C GLU A 265 -5.93 24.85 -10.80
N GLY A 266 -6.01 24.85 -9.47
CA GLY A 266 -7.21 25.28 -8.74
C GLY A 266 -8.27 24.19 -8.52
N ILE A 267 -9.15 24.42 -7.53
CA ILE A 267 -10.15 23.45 -7.06
C ILE A 267 -11.24 23.12 -8.10
N ASP A 268 -11.52 24.05 -9.02
CA ASP A 268 -12.54 23.92 -10.07
C ASP A 268 -11.94 23.68 -11.47
N SER A 269 -10.74 23.09 -11.53
CA SER A 269 -10.05 22.75 -12.76
C SER A 269 -10.91 21.97 -13.75
N THR A 270 -10.72 22.29 -15.03
CA THR A 270 -11.23 21.55 -16.18
C THR A 270 -10.12 21.18 -17.16
N ASN A 271 -8.86 21.17 -16.71
CA ASN A 271 -7.70 21.00 -17.59
C ASN A 271 -7.64 19.56 -18.15
N PRO A 272 -7.66 19.39 -19.48
CA PRO A 272 -7.65 18.06 -20.09
C PRO A 272 -6.36 17.27 -19.81
N ALA A 273 -5.30 17.90 -19.31
CA ALA A 273 -4.13 17.18 -18.79
C ALA A 273 -4.46 16.31 -17.57
N TYR A 274 -5.50 16.64 -16.79
CA TYR A 274 -5.92 15.88 -15.61
C TYR A 274 -7.22 15.09 -15.82
N PHE A 275 -7.94 15.35 -16.91
CA PHE A 275 -9.25 14.77 -17.18
C PHE A 275 -9.35 14.36 -18.65
N LEU A 276 -9.87 13.16 -18.93
CA LEU A 276 -10.23 12.83 -20.31
C LEU A 276 -11.48 13.64 -20.71
N ASP A 277 -11.68 13.95 -22.00
CA ASP A 277 -12.87 14.68 -22.46
C ASP A 277 -14.19 14.03 -22.00
N ASN A 278 -14.23 12.70 -21.96
CA ASN A 278 -15.38 11.95 -21.46
C ASN A 278 -15.58 12.06 -19.95
N ASP A 279 -14.54 12.43 -19.20
CA ASP A 279 -14.58 12.67 -17.76
C ASP A 279 -15.17 14.04 -17.44
N LEU A 280 -15.13 15.00 -18.38
CA LEU A 280 -15.67 16.35 -18.21
C LEU A 280 -17.15 16.48 -18.66
N LYS A 281 -17.69 15.48 -19.37
CA LYS A 281 -19.09 15.48 -19.84
C LYS A 281 -20.08 15.26 -18.68
N SER A 282 -21.19 16.00 -18.70
CA SER A 282 -22.23 15.92 -17.67
C SER A 282 -22.70 14.48 -17.39
N GLY A 283 -22.97 14.18 -16.11
CA GLY A 283 -23.45 12.86 -15.69
C GLY A 283 -22.66 12.29 -14.50
N ARG A 284 -22.84 10.98 -14.25
CA ARG A 284 -22.25 10.29 -13.08
C ARG A 284 -20.72 10.27 -13.10
N LYS A 285 -20.12 10.10 -14.28
CA LYS A 285 -18.65 10.07 -14.45
C LYS A 285 -18.01 11.42 -14.15
N ALA A 286 -18.50 12.53 -14.73
CA ALA A 286 -17.97 13.85 -14.37
C ALA A 286 -18.12 14.20 -12.90
N LYS A 287 -19.26 13.86 -12.28
CA LYS A 287 -19.42 14.05 -10.84
C LYS A 287 -18.36 13.28 -10.04
N TYR A 288 -18.02 12.07 -10.46
CA TYR A 288 -16.98 11.25 -9.82
C TYR A 288 -15.60 11.91 -9.94
N PHE A 289 -15.17 12.30 -11.15
CA PHE A 289 -13.84 12.87 -11.36
C PHE A 289 -13.68 14.24 -10.73
N ASN A 290 -14.72 15.08 -10.77
CA ASN A 290 -14.71 16.37 -10.08
C ASN A 290 -14.58 16.19 -8.56
N ARG A 291 -15.35 15.28 -7.94
CA ARG A 291 -15.22 14.99 -6.50
C ARG A 291 -13.84 14.41 -6.15
N HIS A 292 -13.29 13.55 -7.01
CA HIS A 292 -11.95 13.01 -6.84
C HIS A 292 -10.90 14.14 -6.82
N TRP A 293 -10.89 14.98 -7.86
CA TRP A 293 -9.99 16.14 -7.98
C TRP A 293 -10.07 17.04 -6.75
N LYS A 294 -11.28 17.44 -6.35
CA LYS A 294 -11.48 18.30 -5.18
C LYS A 294 -10.98 17.66 -3.88
N SER A 295 -11.09 16.34 -3.75
CA SER A 295 -10.54 15.62 -2.59
C SER A 295 -9.01 15.71 -2.57
N CYS A 296 -8.36 15.49 -3.72
CA CYS A 296 -6.91 15.64 -3.84
C CYS A 296 -6.46 17.09 -3.60
N TYR A 297 -7.17 18.06 -4.15
CA TYR A 297 -6.88 19.49 -3.94
C TYR A 297 -6.89 19.89 -2.47
N GLN A 298 -7.98 19.58 -1.77
CA GLN A 298 -8.11 19.94 -0.35
C GLN A 298 -7.07 19.26 0.54
N LEU A 299 -6.69 18.01 0.23
CA LEU A 299 -5.60 17.34 0.95
C LEU A 299 -4.22 17.90 0.58
N ALA A 300 -3.99 18.28 -0.67
CA ALA A 300 -2.75 18.97 -1.04
C ALA A 300 -2.59 20.30 -0.28
N GLU A 301 -3.67 21.07 -0.13
CA GLU A 301 -3.67 22.26 0.73
C GLU A 301 -3.36 21.92 2.19
N GLY A 302 -3.96 20.86 2.73
CA GLY A 302 -3.69 20.40 4.08
C GLY A 302 -2.22 19.99 4.30
N PHE A 303 -1.58 19.35 3.33
CA PHE A 303 -0.15 19.03 3.41
C PHE A 303 0.72 20.29 3.37
N ARG A 304 0.37 21.29 2.55
CA ARG A 304 1.07 22.58 2.53
C ARG A 304 0.92 23.34 3.85
N GLU A 305 -0.25 23.27 4.48
CA GLU A 305 -0.48 23.84 5.81
C GLU A 305 0.43 23.17 6.85
N LEU A 306 0.48 21.84 6.87
CA LEU A 306 1.36 21.07 7.75
C LEU A 306 2.84 21.38 7.50
N ALA A 307 3.26 21.45 6.23
CA ALA A 307 4.63 21.80 5.85
C ALA A 307 4.99 23.24 6.28
N THR A 308 4.07 24.19 6.13
CA THR A 308 4.25 25.58 6.59
C THR A 308 4.48 25.63 8.10
N LYS A 309 3.62 24.92 8.87
CA LYS A 309 3.77 24.79 10.32
C LYS A 309 5.12 24.19 10.70
N ALA A 310 5.52 23.11 10.02
CA ALA A 310 6.77 22.44 10.30
C ALA A 310 7.99 23.32 10.00
N LYS A 311 7.99 24.08 8.88
CA LYS A 311 9.02 25.09 8.58
C LYS A 311 9.11 26.21 9.63
N ASN A 312 8.01 26.47 10.36
CA ASN A 312 7.96 27.41 11.48
C ASN A 312 8.29 26.76 12.85
N GLY A 313 8.77 25.51 12.87
CA GLY A 313 9.10 24.77 14.10
C GLY A 313 7.93 24.04 14.77
N GLU A 314 6.72 24.16 14.23
CA GLU A 314 5.55 23.38 14.63
C GLU A 314 5.55 22.03 13.89
N ILE A 315 6.51 21.17 14.24
CA ILE A 315 6.63 19.81 13.68
C ILE A 315 5.73 18.84 14.45
N ALA A 316 4.99 17.99 13.73
CA ALA A 316 4.24 16.88 14.29
C ALA A 316 5.20 15.74 14.65
N THR A 317 5.37 15.45 15.94
CA THR A 317 6.27 14.41 16.45
C THR A 317 5.50 13.40 17.29
N PHE A 318 5.97 12.16 17.37
CA PHE A 318 5.44 11.15 18.31
C PHE A 318 6.11 11.19 19.69
N THR A 319 7.01 12.15 19.89
CA THR A 319 7.66 12.43 21.17
C THR A 319 7.12 13.72 21.77
N ASP A 320 7.35 13.91 23.08
CA ASP A 320 7.01 15.13 23.79
C ASP A 320 5.52 15.51 23.72
N LEU A 321 4.66 14.49 23.76
CA LEU A 321 3.22 14.66 23.74
C LEU A 321 2.65 14.87 25.15
N LYS A 322 1.63 15.73 25.23
CA LYS A 322 0.74 15.87 26.39
C LYS A 322 -0.30 14.75 26.34
N ASP A 323 -0.57 14.15 27.49
CA ASP A 323 -1.61 13.14 27.63
C ASP A 323 -2.99 13.77 27.37
N GLY A 324 -3.85 13.05 26.66
CA GLY A 324 -5.16 13.55 26.28
C GLY A 324 -5.78 12.83 25.09
N VAL A 325 -6.93 13.32 24.67
CA VAL A 325 -7.64 12.87 23.48
C VAL A 325 -7.74 14.04 22.52
N TYR A 326 -7.21 13.87 21.32
CA TYR A 326 -7.08 14.92 20.32
C TYR A 326 -7.84 14.51 19.07
N THR A 327 -8.56 15.46 18.47
CA THR A 327 -9.42 15.18 17.32
C THR A 327 -9.06 16.05 16.13
N SER A 328 -9.32 15.55 14.93
CA SER A 328 -9.28 16.32 13.70
C SER A 328 -10.31 15.78 12.71
N SER A 329 -10.71 16.61 11.76
CA SER A 329 -11.57 16.22 10.64
C SER A 329 -10.91 16.70 9.35
N ASN A 330 -10.83 15.83 8.36
CA ASN A 330 -10.13 16.09 7.11
C ASN A 330 -10.96 15.60 5.93
N THR A 331 -10.77 16.22 4.76
CA THR A 331 -11.39 15.74 3.53
C THR A 331 -10.93 14.30 3.25
N GLY A 332 -11.87 13.39 3.07
CA GLY A 332 -11.62 12.03 2.63
C GLY A 332 -11.99 11.81 1.17
N TYR A 333 -11.98 10.54 0.76
CA TYR A 333 -12.34 10.16 -0.61
C TYR A 333 -13.74 10.66 -0.99
N MET A 334 -13.85 11.25 -2.18
CA MET A 334 -15.10 11.78 -2.72
C MET A 334 -15.70 12.94 -1.89
N LEU A 335 -14.87 13.76 -1.22
CA LEU A 335 -15.33 14.85 -0.35
C LEU A 335 -16.12 14.41 0.88
N THR A 336 -16.00 13.13 1.26
CA THR A 336 -16.61 12.63 2.48
C THR A 336 -15.61 12.76 3.62
N PRO A 337 -15.88 13.55 4.69
CA PRO A 337 -14.95 13.78 5.78
C PRO A 337 -14.51 12.49 6.48
N ILE A 338 -13.27 12.47 6.96
CA ILE A 338 -12.74 11.46 7.87
C ILE A 338 -12.39 12.14 9.18
N ASP A 339 -13.02 11.69 10.25
CA ASP A 339 -12.74 12.14 11.61
C ASP A 339 -11.71 11.21 12.24
N VAL A 340 -10.66 11.79 12.82
CA VAL A 340 -9.57 11.07 13.47
C VAL A 340 -9.50 11.48 14.93
N THR A 341 -9.48 10.50 15.82
CA THR A 341 -9.28 10.66 17.27
C THR A 341 -7.99 9.95 17.68
N VAL A 342 -7.07 10.67 18.30
CA VAL A 342 -5.79 10.15 18.80
C VAL A 342 -5.78 10.22 20.31
N THR A 343 -5.52 9.10 20.97
CA THR A 343 -5.36 9.03 22.43
C THR A 343 -3.88 8.96 22.77
N VAL A 344 -3.42 9.93 23.55
CA VAL A 344 -2.06 9.98 24.09
C VAL A 344 -2.08 9.63 25.58
N LYS A 345 -1.21 8.72 25.99
CA LYS A 345 -0.99 8.37 27.39
C LYS A 345 0.50 8.14 27.63
N ASP A 346 1.00 8.62 28.77
CA ASP A 346 2.41 8.54 29.15
C ASP A 346 3.33 9.11 28.05
N GLY A 347 2.87 10.17 27.37
CA GLY A 347 3.57 10.82 26.26
C GLY A 347 3.65 10.00 24.96
N LYS A 348 2.91 8.90 24.82
CA LYS A 348 2.88 8.04 23.63
C LYS A 348 1.47 7.94 23.04
N VAL A 349 1.37 7.75 21.73
CA VAL A 349 0.09 7.45 21.08
C VAL A 349 -0.27 6.00 21.37
N ILE A 350 -1.38 5.77 22.08
CA ILE A 350 -1.81 4.42 22.47
C ILE A 350 -3.02 3.90 21.68
N ASP A 351 -3.77 4.80 21.04
CA ASP A 351 -4.96 4.45 20.27
C ASP A 351 -5.23 5.53 19.22
N ILE A 352 -5.69 5.09 18.05
CA ILE A 352 -6.12 5.96 16.96
C ILE A 352 -7.42 5.37 16.42
N LYS A 353 -8.47 6.20 16.37
CA LYS A 353 -9.76 5.85 15.75
C LYS A 353 -10.02 6.75 14.58
N ALA A 354 -10.32 6.16 13.43
CA ALA A 354 -10.74 6.90 12.25
C ALA A 354 -12.16 6.48 11.86
N THR A 355 -13.02 7.45 11.59
CA THR A 355 -14.42 7.21 11.20
C THR A 355 -14.82 8.05 10.00
N GLN A 356 -15.74 7.52 9.20
CA GLN A 356 -16.28 8.17 8.01
C GLN A 356 -17.76 7.82 7.86
N GLU A 357 -18.56 8.74 7.32
CA GLU A 357 -19.94 8.45 6.91
C GLU A 357 -19.96 7.62 5.62
N GLU A 358 -20.74 6.54 5.59
CA GLU A 358 -20.89 5.65 4.42
C GLU A 358 -19.55 5.29 3.74
N PRO A 359 -18.58 4.71 4.48
CA PRO A 359 -17.31 4.33 3.89
C PRO A 359 -17.55 3.31 2.78
N ARG A 360 -16.77 3.41 1.70
CA ARG A 360 -16.65 2.29 0.77
C ARG A 360 -15.84 1.24 1.49
N GLU A 361 -16.52 0.19 1.94
CA GLU A 361 -15.94 -0.87 2.74
C GLU A 361 -14.61 -1.34 2.11
N ASP A 362 -14.52 -1.48 0.76
CA ASP A 362 -13.35 -2.06 0.04
C ASP A 362 -12.11 -1.16 0.02
N ARG A 363 -12.28 0.10 0.39
CA ARG A 363 -11.27 1.12 0.19
C ARG A 363 -11.13 1.95 1.45
N SER A 364 -12.05 2.90 1.63
CA SER A 364 -11.97 3.79 2.77
C SER A 364 -12.22 3.04 4.07
N GLY A 365 -13.16 2.08 4.10
CA GLY A 365 -13.36 1.19 5.25
C GLY A 365 -12.07 0.49 5.68
N THR A 366 -11.40 -0.20 4.75
CA THR A 366 -10.11 -0.85 5.03
C THR A 366 -9.05 0.13 5.55
N ALA A 367 -8.96 1.34 5.00
CA ALA A 367 -8.01 2.34 5.50
C ALA A 367 -8.31 2.76 6.94
N LEU A 368 -9.58 2.95 7.29
CA LEU A 368 -10.01 3.32 8.64
C LEU A 368 -9.69 2.25 9.68
N GLU A 369 -9.72 0.97 9.30
CA GLU A 369 -9.46 -0.14 10.22
C GLU A 369 -7.98 -0.54 10.28
N SER A 370 -7.32 -0.65 9.14
CA SER A 370 -5.99 -1.28 9.04
C SER A 370 -4.82 -0.31 9.21
N LEU A 371 -5.01 0.98 8.92
CA LEU A 371 -3.92 1.96 8.99
C LEU A 371 -3.64 2.47 10.42
N PRO A 372 -4.65 2.79 11.25
CA PRO A 372 -4.42 3.22 12.64
C PRO A 372 -3.53 2.31 13.48
N PRO A 373 -3.72 0.97 13.54
CA PRO A 373 -2.86 0.11 14.34
C PRO A 373 -1.40 0.12 13.84
N ARG A 374 -1.16 0.25 12.53
CA ARG A 374 0.21 0.37 11.97
C ARG A 374 0.91 1.63 12.45
N ILE A 375 0.19 2.75 12.53
CA ILE A 375 0.73 4.02 13.03
C ILE A 375 1.02 3.91 14.53
N VAL A 376 0.12 3.30 15.31
CA VAL A 376 0.32 3.08 16.75
C VAL A 376 1.53 2.16 16.99
N GLU A 377 1.68 1.09 16.23
CA GLU A 377 2.80 0.17 16.35
C GLU A 377 4.13 0.85 15.99
N ALA A 378 4.17 1.55 14.85
CA ALA A 378 5.37 2.22 14.36
C ALA A 378 5.73 3.49 15.14
N GLN A 379 4.78 4.10 15.85
CA GLN A 379 4.88 5.47 16.39
C GLN A 379 5.43 6.46 15.34
N SER A 380 4.94 6.34 14.11
CA SER A 380 5.44 7.09 12.97
C SER A 380 4.35 7.30 11.92
N LEU A 381 4.45 8.41 11.17
CA LEU A 381 3.68 8.62 9.95
C LEU A 381 4.36 8.00 8.72
N ASP A 382 5.60 7.51 8.85
CA ASP A 382 6.31 6.78 7.79
C ASP A 382 5.82 5.33 7.71
N VAL A 383 4.52 5.18 7.46
CA VAL A 383 3.86 3.89 7.24
C VAL A 383 3.20 3.88 5.86
N ASP A 384 3.20 2.70 5.26
CA ASP A 384 2.63 2.45 3.95
C ASP A 384 1.10 2.61 3.93
N VAL A 385 0.59 3.20 2.87
CA VAL A 385 -0.85 3.39 2.66
C VAL A 385 -1.55 2.09 2.27
N ILE A 386 -2.86 2.05 2.50
CA ILE A 386 -3.67 0.93 2.02
C ILE A 386 -3.87 1.06 0.51
N SER A 387 -3.43 0.03 -0.23
CA SER A 387 -3.60 -0.06 -1.69
C SER A 387 -5.04 0.23 -2.11
N SER A 388 -5.20 1.06 -3.15
CA SER A 388 -6.51 1.51 -3.67
C SER A 388 -7.32 2.42 -2.75
N ALA A 389 -6.75 2.83 -1.60
CA ALA A 389 -7.37 3.75 -0.64
C ALA A 389 -6.46 4.94 -0.29
N THR A 390 -5.66 5.42 -1.26
CA THR A 390 -4.67 6.50 -1.06
C THR A 390 -5.27 7.73 -0.39
N ILE A 391 -6.31 8.34 -0.98
CA ILE A 391 -6.93 9.57 -0.43
C ILE A 391 -7.39 9.39 1.03
N SER A 392 -8.03 8.27 1.34
CA SER A 392 -8.48 7.99 2.71
C SER A 392 -7.30 7.73 3.66
N SER A 393 -6.29 6.97 3.21
CA SER A 393 -5.09 6.69 4.00
C SER A 393 -4.33 7.98 4.33
N GLU A 394 -4.16 8.87 3.35
CA GLU A 394 -3.46 10.15 3.56
C GLU A 394 -4.28 11.12 4.40
N SER A 395 -5.60 11.10 4.29
CA SER A 395 -6.49 11.87 5.17
C SER A 395 -6.36 11.44 6.64
N ILE A 396 -6.24 10.12 6.90
CA ILE A 396 -5.98 9.59 8.24
C ILE A 396 -4.61 10.04 8.76
N LYS A 397 -3.54 9.87 7.96
CA LYS A 397 -2.17 10.29 8.32
C LYS A 397 -2.11 11.80 8.62
N MET A 398 -2.74 12.62 7.79
CA MET A 398 -2.88 14.06 8.03
C MET A 398 -3.64 14.36 9.32
N GLY A 399 -4.73 13.64 9.60
CA GLY A 399 -5.48 13.81 10.83
C GLY A 399 -4.68 13.46 12.08
N VAL A 400 -3.87 12.41 12.02
CA VAL A 400 -2.90 12.08 13.07
C VAL A 400 -1.88 13.21 13.21
N ALA A 401 -1.27 13.70 12.13
CA ALA A 401 -0.32 14.81 12.18
C ALA A 401 -0.92 16.06 12.86
N LYS A 402 -2.15 16.43 12.50
CA LYS A 402 -2.88 17.56 13.12
C LYS A 402 -3.18 17.31 14.59
N ALA A 403 -3.53 16.09 14.99
CA ALA A 403 -3.75 15.73 16.38
C ALA A 403 -2.45 15.78 17.20
N LEU A 404 -1.32 15.31 16.64
CA LEU A 404 0.00 15.40 17.26
C LEU A 404 0.42 16.86 17.50
N LEU A 405 0.15 17.76 16.55
CA LEU A 405 0.41 19.20 16.72
C LEU A 405 -0.40 19.80 17.88
N GLN A 406 -1.66 19.39 18.06
CA GLN A 406 -2.46 19.81 19.21
C GLN A 406 -1.94 19.24 20.54
N ALA A 407 -1.37 18.03 20.49
CA ALA A 407 -0.83 17.32 21.64
C ALA A 407 0.57 17.78 22.05
N LYS A 408 1.25 18.60 21.25
CA LYS A 408 2.63 19.03 21.52
C LYS A 408 2.78 19.74 22.88
N LYS A 409 3.83 19.40 23.64
CA LYS A 409 4.13 20.00 24.95
C LYS A 409 4.53 21.47 24.87
#